data_AF-A0A949MLM1-F1
#
_entry.id   AF-A0A949MLM1-F1
#
_cell.length_a   1.000
_cell.length_b   1.000
_cell.length_c   1.000
_cell.angle_alpha   90.00
_cell.angle_beta   90.00
_cell.angle_gamma   90.00
#
_symmetry.space_group_name_H-M   'P 1'
#
loop_
_entity.id
_entity.type
_entity.pdbx_description
1 polymer ?
#
loop_
_entity_poly.entity_id
_entity_poly.type
_entity_poly.pdbx_seq_one_letter_code
_entity_poly.pdbx_strand_id
1 'polypeptide(L)'
;LEVLAVAGIFDKIIDRCKFVVIERNDKLSQAISHAIAFQTGRFMSTMPDSEAAPVLKFNTDELTTIIEDISESYKQFSLFFSRNGIVPTHVMYEHLVADPEAVIKYVGRQIGFSDLKSERSKVTLAKQANATNLEWRQAYLTHCKFQKV
;
A
#
# COMPACT_ATOMS: atom_id res chain seq x y z
N LEU A 1 11.50 10.80 -2.15
CA LEU A 1 12.16 10.70 -3.47
C LEU A 1 12.69 12.05 -3.92
N GLU A 2 11.89 13.12 -3.81
CA GLU A 2 12.31 14.45 -4.23
C GLU A 2 13.59 14.95 -3.56
N VAL A 3 13.76 14.72 -2.25
CA VAL A 3 15.03 15.03 -1.54
C VAL A 3 16.24 14.33 -2.16
N LEU A 4 16.11 13.07 -2.58
CA LEU A 4 17.19 12.32 -3.22
C LEU A 4 17.46 12.82 -4.65
N ALA A 5 16.42 13.30 -5.34
CA ALA A 5 16.56 13.91 -6.66
C ALA A 5 17.28 15.26 -6.55
N VAL A 6 16.83 16.13 -5.65
CA VAL A 6 17.43 17.46 -5.40
C VAL A 6 18.87 17.33 -4.92
N ALA A 7 19.20 16.30 -4.13
CA ALA A 7 20.57 16.04 -3.68
C ALA A 7 21.48 15.45 -4.79
N GLY A 8 20.99 15.24 -6.02
CA GLY A 8 21.76 14.67 -7.13
C GLY A 8 22.16 13.21 -6.91
N ILE A 9 21.53 12.52 -5.95
CA ILE A 9 21.80 11.11 -5.68
C ILE A 9 21.23 10.26 -6.81
N PHE A 10 20.04 10.62 -7.30
CA PHE A 10 19.41 9.87 -8.39
C PHE A 10 20.23 9.89 -9.67
N ASP A 11 20.83 11.02 -10.05
CA ASP A 11 21.68 11.10 -11.26
C ASP A 11 22.82 10.06 -11.26
N LYS A 12 23.23 9.58 -10.07
CA LYS A 12 24.30 8.58 -9.93
C LYS A 12 23.82 7.13 -9.98
N ILE A 13 22.55 6.88 -9.66
CA ILE A 13 22.04 5.51 -9.45
C ILE A 13 20.86 5.14 -10.34
N ILE A 14 20.16 6.13 -10.90
CA ILE A 14 18.84 5.94 -11.50
C ILE A 14 18.87 5.01 -12.71
N ASP A 15 19.94 5.06 -13.51
CA ASP A 15 20.13 4.19 -14.67
C ASP A 15 20.27 2.70 -14.29
N ARG A 16 20.61 2.43 -13.02
CA ARG A 16 20.75 1.07 -12.47
C ARG A 16 19.55 0.66 -11.62
N CYS A 17 18.58 1.55 -11.43
CA CYS A 17 17.39 1.28 -10.65
C CYS A 17 16.28 0.71 -11.55
N LYS A 18 15.53 -0.23 -11.00
CA LYS A 18 14.22 -0.65 -11.53
C LYS A 18 13.17 -0.28 -10.50
N PHE A 19 12.13 0.43 -10.93
CA PHE A 19 11.07 0.88 -10.05
C PHE A 19 9.87 -0.06 -10.18
N VAL A 20 9.40 -0.56 -9.05
CA VAL A 20 8.13 -1.27 -8.93
C VAL A 20 7.25 -0.43 -8.02
N VAL A 21 6.06 -0.07 -8.49
CA VAL A 21 5.06 0.62 -7.70
C VAL A 21 3.90 -0.33 -7.44
N ILE A 22 3.56 -0.50 -6.17
CA ILE A 22 2.39 -1.28 -5.77
C ILE A 22 1.30 -0.30 -5.35
N GLU A 23 0.17 -0.41 -6.02
CA GLU A 23 -1.00 0.41 -5.75
C GLU A 23 -2.19 -0.45 -5.35
N ARG A 24 -2.99 0.05 -4.41
CA ARG A 24 -4.23 -0.58 -3.98
C ARG A 24 -5.40 0.29 -4.42
N ASN A 25 -6.39 -0.29 -5.09
CA ASN A 25 -7.52 0.48 -5.61
C ASN A 25 -8.51 0.88 -4.50
N ASP A 26 -8.75 -0.02 -3.53
CA ASP A 26 -9.65 0.26 -2.41
C ASP A 26 -8.93 1.08 -1.32
N LYS A 27 -8.80 2.40 -1.55
CA LYS A 27 -8.16 3.35 -0.62
C LYS A 27 -8.85 3.42 0.73
N LEU A 28 -10.19 3.30 0.77
CA LEU A 28 -10.92 3.26 2.04
C LEU A 28 -10.51 2.05 2.88
N SER A 29 -10.47 0.86 2.27
CA SER A 29 -9.99 -0.34 3.00
C SER A 29 -8.50 -0.26 3.35
N GLN A 30 -7.69 0.46 2.57
CA GLN A 30 -6.29 0.76 2.91
C GLN A 30 -6.21 1.67 4.14
N ALA A 31 -6.98 2.74 4.17
CA ALA A 31 -7.03 3.70 5.27
C ALA A 31 -7.50 3.06 6.58
N ILE A 32 -8.56 2.25 6.53
CA ILE A 32 -9.04 1.49 7.70
C ILE A 32 -7.96 0.55 8.23
N SER A 33 -7.29 -0.17 7.33
CA SER A 33 -6.19 -1.05 7.72
C SER A 33 -5.02 -0.28 8.35
N HIS A 34 -4.72 0.91 7.82
CA HIS A 34 -3.67 1.79 8.34
C HIS A 34 -4.01 2.31 9.75
N ALA A 35 -5.23 2.83 9.94
CA ALA A 35 -5.70 3.32 11.23
C ALA A 35 -5.69 2.22 12.31
N ILE A 36 -6.18 1.01 11.99
CA ILE A 36 -6.14 -0.13 12.92
C ILE A 36 -4.69 -0.52 13.25
N ALA A 37 -3.81 -0.60 12.24
CA ALA A 37 -2.40 -0.92 12.47
C ALA A 37 -1.71 0.12 13.36
N PHE A 38 -2.02 1.40 13.17
CA PHE A 38 -1.48 2.49 13.98
C PHE A 38 -1.97 2.41 15.44
N GLN A 39 -3.27 2.18 15.65
CA GLN A 39 -3.84 2.08 17.01
C GLN A 39 -3.37 0.83 17.75
N THR A 40 -3.16 -0.29 17.05
CA THR A 40 -2.68 -1.55 17.64
C THR A 40 -1.16 -1.63 17.75
N GLY A 41 -0.43 -0.75 17.06
CA GLY A 41 1.02 -0.90 16.85
C GLY A 41 1.39 -2.09 15.96
N ARG A 42 0.42 -2.78 15.35
CA ARG A 42 0.61 -4.03 14.62
C ARG A 42 0.46 -3.83 13.11
N PHE A 43 1.60 -3.60 12.46
CA PHE A 43 1.67 -3.35 11.01
C PHE A 43 1.80 -4.63 10.17
N MET A 44 2.15 -5.76 10.79
CA MET A 44 2.28 -7.06 10.12
C MET A 44 1.67 -8.17 10.96
N SER A 45 1.20 -9.24 10.32
CA SER A 45 0.60 -10.37 11.03
C SER A 45 1.58 -11.11 11.94
N THR A 46 2.89 -11.00 11.67
CA THR A 46 3.97 -11.66 12.41
C THR A 46 4.47 -10.87 13.61
N MET A 47 4.04 -9.62 13.78
CA MET A 47 4.35 -8.85 14.99
C MET A 47 3.56 -9.43 16.19
N PRO A 48 4.19 -9.55 17.37
CA PRO A 48 3.51 -9.99 18.58
C PRO A 48 2.38 -9.02 18.93
N ASP A 49 1.32 -9.55 19.55
CA ASP A 49 0.25 -8.70 20.08
C ASP A 49 0.81 -7.84 21.22
N SER A 50 0.33 -6.59 21.33
CA SER A 50 0.61 -5.79 22.52
C SER A 50 -0.04 -6.44 23.74
N GLU A 51 0.63 -6.37 24.90
CA GLU A 51 0.18 -7.03 26.15
C GLU A 51 -1.25 -6.66 26.57
N ALA A 52 -1.76 -5.51 26.10
CA ALA A 52 -3.17 -5.17 26.09
C ALA A 52 -3.59 -4.82 24.66
N ALA A 53 -4.61 -5.50 24.13
CA ALA A 53 -5.25 -5.11 22.87
C ALA A 53 -5.95 -3.75 23.11
N PRO A 54 -5.55 -2.67 22.43
CA PRO A 54 -6.16 -1.37 22.64
C PRO A 54 -7.62 -1.40 22.18
N VAL A 55 -8.48 -0.66 22.88
CA VAL A 55 -9.85 -0.43 22.41
C VAL A 55 -9.78 0.43 21.15
N LEU A 56 -10.13 -0.16 20.02
CA LEU A 56 -10.12 0.50 18.73
C LEU A 56 -11.18 1.61 18.69
N LYS A 57 -10.79 2.79 18.22
CA LYS A 57 -11.64 3.97 18.11
C LYS A 57 -11.84 4.34 16.65
N PHE A 58 -13.08 4.26 16.20
CA PHE A 58 -13.47 4.73 14.88
C PHE A 58 -13.56 6.27 14.86
N ASN A 59 -12.96 6.90 13.85
CA ASN A 59 -13.02 8.34 13.61
C ASN A 59 -13.10 8.60 12.10
N THR A 60 -14.20 9.20 11.64
CA THR A 60 -14.43 9.48 10.22
C THR A 60 -13.45 10.52 9.66
N ASP A 61 -13.14 11.57 10.42
CA ASP A 61 -12.25 12.64 9.96
C ASP A 61 -10.82 12.10 9.80
N GLU A 62 -10.36 11.29 10.77
CA GLU A 62 -9.07 10.59 10.70
C GLU A 62 -8.98 9.70 9.46
N LEU A 63 -10.01 8.89 9.18
CA LEU A 63 -10.02 8.05 7.98
C LEU A 63 -10.02 8.87 6.69
N THR A 64 -10.70 10.02 6.67
CA THR A 64 -10.70 10.93 5.51
C THR A 64 -9.31 11.51 5.28
N THR A 65 -8.65 12.01 6.32
CA THR A 65 -7.26 12.48 6.24
C THR A 65 -6.32 11.39 5.75
N ILE A 66 -6.44 10.16 6.25
CA ILE A 66 -5.60 9.04 5.80
C ILE A 66 -5.86 8.73 4.31
N ILE A 67 -7.10 8.79 3.83
CA ILE A 67 -7.42 8.58 2.40
C ILE A 67 -6.76 9.67 1.55
N GLU A 68 -6.82 10.93 1.99
CA GLU A 68 -6.19 12.07 1.33
C GLU A 68 -4.67 11.90 1.29
N ASP A 69 -4.03 11.57 2.41
CA ASP A 69 -2.58 11.36 2.52
C ASP A 69 -2.09 10.21 1.62
N ILE A 70 -2.83 9.10 1.57
CA ILE A 70 -2.53 7.98 0.68
C ILE A 70 -2.64 8.43 -0.78
N SER A 71 -3.72 9.15 -1.12
CA SER A 71 -3.98 9.62 -2.49
C SER A 71 -2.91 10.63 -2.94
N GLU A 72 -2.53 11.54 -2.05
CA GLU A 72 -1.45 12.50 -2.27
C GLU A 72 -0.12 11.78 -2.49
N SER A 73 0.19 10.77 -1.68
CA SER A 73 1.40 9.96 -1.86
C SER A 73 1.46 9.33 -3.24
N TYR A 74 0.37 8.71 -3.71
CA TYR A 74 0.29 8.14 -5.07
C TYR A 74 0.46 9.22 -6.16
N LYS A 75 -0.15 10.39 -5.98
CA LYS A 75 0.02 11.53 -6.89
C LYS A 75 1.50 11.96 -6.96
N GLN A 76 2.18 12.06 -5.82
CA GLN A 76 3.59 12.44 -5.76
C GLN A 76 4.50 11.43 -6.45
N PHE A 77 4.25 10.12 -6.28
CA PHE A 77 4.98 9.09 -7.05
C PHE A 77 4.73 9.21 -8.55
N SER A 78 3.47 9.38 -8.97
CA SER A 78 3.09 9.54 -10.37
C SER A 78 3.78 10.75 -11.02
N LEU A 79 3.78 11.89 -10.33
CA LEU A 79 4.47 13.11 -10.75
C LEU A 79 5.99 12.90 -10.82
N PHE A 80 6.58 12.28 -9.80
CA PHE A 80 8.01 11.97 -9.79
C PHE A 80 8.41 11.12 -10.99
N PHE A 81 7.71 10.02 -11.25
CA PHE A 81 8.02 9.14 -12.37
C PHE A 81 7.87 9.86 -13.71
N SER A 82 6.76 10.58 -13.90
CA SER A 82 6.47 11.32 -15.13
C SER A 82 7.51 12.41 -15.42
N ARG A 83 7.89 13.20 -14.42
CA ARG A 83 8.88 14.29 -14.57
C ARG A 83 10.28 13.80 -14.92
N ASN A 84 10.61 12.56 -14.54
CA ASN A 84 11.93 11.99 -14.76
C ASN A 84 11.95 10.95 -15.91
N GLY A 85 10.87 10.83 -16.68
CA GLY A 85 10.78 9.88 -17.80
C GLY A 85 10.84 8.40 -17.39
N ILE A 86 10.48 8.09 -16.14
CA ILE A 86 10.54 6.75 -15.57
C ILE A 86 9.19 6.06 -15.81
N VAL A 87 9.21 4.87 -16.38
CA VAL A 87 8.04 3.99 -16.46
C VAL A 87 8.22 2.86 -15.44
N PRO A 88 7.56 2.93 -14.26
CA PRO A 88 7.67 1.88 -13.26
C PRO A 88 6.88 0.63 -13.68
N THR A 89 7.30 -0.53 -13.20
CA THR A 89 6.43 -1.72 -13.21
C THR A 89 5.29 -1.50 -12.23
N HIS A 90 4.07 -1.41 -12.73
CA HIS A 90 2.88 -1.15 -11.92
C HIS A 90 2.22 -2.47 -11.52
N VAL A 91 1.94 -2.63 -10.22
CA VAL A 91 1.34 -3.83 -9.65
C VAL A 91 0.13 -3.43 -8.82
N MET A 92 -1.00 -4.05 -9.12
CA MET A 92 -2.20 -3.93 -8.28
C MET A 92 -2.11 -4.88 -7.09
N TYR A 93 -2.31 -4.36 -5.89
CA TYR A 93 -2.34 -5.13 -4.66
C TYR A 93 -3.34 -6.27 -4.75
N GLU A 94 -4.51 -6.04 -5.35
CA GLU A 94 -5.56 -7.04 -5.52
C GLU A 94 -5.10 -8.21 -6.39
N HIS A 95 -4.33 -7.95 -7.46
CA HIS A 95 -3.73 -9.00 -8.28
C HIS A 95 -2.64 -9.75 -7.51
N LEU A 96 -1.82 -9.03 -6.74
CA LEU A 96 -0.75 -9.62 -5.92
C LEU A 96 -1.32 -10.55 -4.85
N VAL A 97 -2.45 -10.20 -4.23
CA VAL A 97 -3.11 -11.06 -3.23
C VAL A 97 -3.80 -12.26 -3.90
N ALA A 98 -4.43 -12.06 -5.05
CA ALA A 98 -5.17 -13.12 -5.75
C ALA A 98 -4.24 -14.18 -6.34
N ASP A 99 -3.14 -13.76 -7.00
CA ASP A 99 -2.16 -14.64 -7.61
C ASP A 99 -0.73 -14.09 -7.44
N PRO A 100 -0.10 -14.30 -6.28
CA PRO A 100 1.27 -13.85 -6.03
C PRO A 100 2.28 -14.43 -7.02
N GLU A 101 2.09 -15.66 -7.49
CA GLU A 101 3.01 -16.32 -8.41
C GLU A 101 3.01 -15.64 -9.79
N ALA A 102 1.84 -15.36 -10.34
CA ALA A 102 1.72 -14.65 -11.60
C ALA A 102 2.35 -13.26 -11.52
N VAL A 103 2.13 -12.54 -10.41
CA VAL A 103 2.70 -11.21 -10.19
C VAL A 103 4.22 -11.27 -10.04
N ILE A 104 4.77 -12.23 -9.28
CA ILE A 104 6.23 -12.39 -9.14
C ILE A 104 6.88 -12.69 -10.49
N LYS A 105 6.28 -13.58 -11.30
CA LYS A 105 6.76 -13.88 -12.66
C LYS A 105 6.69 -12.64 -13.55
N TYR A 106 5.59 -11.87 -13.47
CA TYR A 106 5.43 -10.63 -14.22
C TYR A 106 6.50 -9.60 -13.85
N VAL A 107 6.65 -9.27 -12.56
CA VAL A 107 7.66 -8.33 -12.07
C VAL A 107 9.05 -8.81 -12.43
N GLY A 108 9.34 -10.11 -12.25
CA GLY A 108 10.61 -10.73 -12.64
C GLY A 108 10.98 -10.44 -14.08
N ARG A 109 10.07 -10.71 -15.03
CA ARG A 109 10.31 -10.42 -16.44
C ARG A 109 10.58 -8.94 -16.70
N GLN A 110 9.85 -8.03 -16.04
CA GLN A 110 10.04 -6.58 -16.21
C GLN A 110 11.40 -6.10 -15.69
N ILE A 111 11.95 -6.75 -14.66
CA ILE A 111 13.25 -6.39 -14.08
C ILE A 111 14.41 -7.25 -14.61
N GLY A 112 14.17 -8.14 -15.58
CA GLY A 112 15.20 -8.90 -16.29
C GLY A 112 15.46 -10.34 -15.79
N PHE A 113 14.59 -10.91 -14.96
CA PHE A 113 14.66 -12.31 -14.52
C PHE A 113 13.54 -13.14 -15.15
N SER A 114 13.90 -14.21 -15.87
CA SER A 114 12.95 -15.11 -16.54
C SER A 114 12.31 -16.15 -15.61
N ASP A 115 13.04 -16.60 -14.58
CA ASP A 115 12.71 -17.82 -13.85
C ASP A 115 12.47 -17.63 -12.35
N LEU A 116 12.03 -16.43 -11.94
CA LEU A 116 11.65 -16.20 -10.54
C LEU A 116 10.43 -17.05 -10.17
N LYS A 117 10.63 -17.88 -9.15
CA LYS A 117 9.57 -18.66 -8.52
C LYS A 117 9.28 -18.09 -7.14
N SER A 118 8.01 -18.03 -6.77
CA SER A 118 7.65 -17.71 -5.39
C SER A 118 7.99 -18.92 -4.53
N GLU A 119 8.74 -18.72 -3.46
CA GLU A 119 8.85 -19.70 -2.39
C GLU A 119 7.77 -19.39 -1.35
N ARG A 120 6.57 -19.90 -1.58
CA ARG A 120 5.40 -19.59 -0.73
C ARG A 120 5.60 -19.96 0.74
N SER A 121 6.43 -20.97 1.02
CA SER A 121 6.84 -21.36 2.37
C SER A 121 7.60 -20.26 3.12
N LYS A 122 8.23 -19.31 2.42
CA LYS A 122 8.90 -18.15 3.01
C LYS A 122 7.94 -16.98 3.29
N VAL A 123 6.71 -17.03 2.80
CA VAL A 123 5.70 -15.99 3.03
C VAL A 123 4.95 -16.30 4.31
N THR A 124 5.33 -15.65 5.40
CA THR A 124 4.71 -15.81 6.73
C THR A 124 3.61 -14.79 7.03
N LEU A 125 3.38 -13.86 6.09
CA LEU A 125 2.37 -12.82 6.22
C LEU A 125 0.97 -13.37 5.93
N ALA A 126 0.04 -13.09 6.84
CA ALA A 126 -1.37 -13.47 6.74
C ALA A 126 -2.25 -12.22 6.62
N LYS A 127 -3.41 -12.38 5.97
CA LYS A 127 -4.41 -11.31 5.86
C LYS A 127 -4.94 -10.95 7.27
N GLN A 128 -4.84 -9.69 7.64
CA GLN A 128 -5.28 -9.19 8.96
C GLN A 128 -6.70 -8.59 8.96
N ALA A 129 -7.32 -8.42 7.79
CA ALA A 129 -8.66 -7.83 7.72
C ALA A 129 -9.72 -8.77 8.35
N ASN A 130 -10.51 -8.23 9.27
CA ASN A 130 -11.49 -8.95 10.08
C ASN A 130 -12.85 -8.22 10.14
N ALA A 131 -13.74 -8.63 11.06
CA ALA A 131 -15.07 -8.03 11.23
C ALA A 131 -15.03 -6.52 11.51
N THR A 132 -14.07 -6.04 12.31
CA THR A 132 -13.90 -4.61 12.63
C THR A 132 -13.63 -3.78 11.38
N ASN A 133 -12.85 -4.28 10.42
CA ASN A 133 -12.64 -3.58 9.15
C ASN A 133 -13.95 -3.36 8.39
N LEU A 134 -14.85 -4.34 8.41
CA LEU A 134 -16.15 -4.27 7.73
C LEU A 134 -17.09 -3.29 8.44
N GLU A 135 -17.13 -3.34 9.78
CA GLU A 135 -17.91 -2.40 10.60
C GLU A 135 -17.49 -0.95 10.36
N TRP A 136 -16.18 -0.67 10.37
CA TRP A 136 -15.65 0.67 10.12
C TRP A 136 -15.96 1.16 8.71
N ARG A 137 -15.87 0.27 7.72
CA ARG A 137 -16.24 0.60 6.34
C ARG A 137 -17.70 1.00 6.25
N GLN A 138 -18.60 0.23 6.86
CA GLN A 138 -20.03 0.52 6.84
C GLN A 138 -20.36 1.82 7.59
N ALA A 139 -19.71 2.08 8.73
CA ALA A 139 -19.84 3.31 9.49
C ALA A 139 -19.41 4.54 8.65
N TYR A 140 -18.22 4.46 8.03
CA TYR A 140 -17.70 5.52 7.16
C TYR A 140 -18.64 5.81 5.98
N LEU A 141 -19.05 4.77 5.24
CA LEU A 141 -19.95 4.95 4.10
C LEU A 141 -21.33 5.47 4.50
N THR A 142 -21.79 5.16 5.72
CA THR A 142 -23.06 5.70 6.25
C THR A 142 -22.94 7.18 6.58
N HIS A 143 -21.81 7.60 7.16
CA HIS A 143 -21.52 9.00 7.46
C HIS A 143 -21.34 9.83 6.18
N CYS A 144 -20.64 9.30 5.18
CA CYS A 144 -20.33 10.01 3.93
C CYS A 144 -21.41 9.92 2.85
N LYS A 145 -22.59 9.32 3.12
CA LYS A 145 -23.66 9.13 2.12
C LYS A 145 -23.92 10.42 1.34
N PHE A 146 -23.42 10.47 0.10
CA PHE A 146 -23.55 11.55 -0.88
C PHE A 146 -23.80 12.94 -0.28
N GLN A 147 -22.74 13.62 0.17
CA GLN A 147 -22.73 15.07 0.09
C GLN A 147 -22.76 15.42 -1.40
N LYS A 148 -23.98 15.60 -1.95
CA LYS A 148 -24.15 16.12 -3.30
C LYS A 148 -23.45 17.48 -3.34
N VAL A 149 -22.35 17.57 -4.09
CA VAL A 149 -21.90 18.84 -4.64
C VAL A 149 -22.88 19.26 -5.73
#